data_AF-A0A7D5ERC2-F1
#
_entry.id   AF-A0A7D5ERC2-F1
#
_cell.length_a   1.000
_cell.length_b   1.000
_cell.length_c   1.000
_cell.angle_alpha   90.00
_cell.angle_beta   90.00
_cell.angle_gamma   90.00
#
_symmetry.space_group_name_H-M   'P 1'
#
loop_
_entity.id
_entity.type
_entity.pdbx_description
1 polymer ?
#
loop_
_entity_poly.entity_id
_entity_poly.type
_entity_poly.pdbx_seq_one_letter_code
_entity_poly.pdbx_strand_id
1 'polypeptide(L)'
;MATLIIDSERFKQLRAEQGLDTLQSLAAALRVDKATASRVLNGKAAPGPHFISSVLLTFPVKFEDVFTIVTGDEQVSEAAAPLELATAS
;
A
#
# COMPACT_ATOMS: atom_id res chain seq x y z
N MET A 1 6.74 19.54 3.60
CA MET A 1 7.35 18.55 4.52
C MET A 1 7.36 17.21 3.79
N ALA A 2 8.45 16.43 3.91
CA ALA A 2 8.47 15.08 3.34
C ALA A 2 7.71 14.11 4.24
N THR A 3 6.96 13.18 3.66
CA THR A 3 6.31 12.07 4.38
C THR A 3 6.50 10.78 3.62
N LEU A 4 6.44 9.66 4.34
CA LEU A 4 6.42 8.34 3.73
C LEU A 4 4.99 7.90 3.49
N ILE A 5 4.73 7.33 2.32
CA ILE A 5 3.48 6.66 1.99
C ILE A 5 3.75 5.24 1.52
N ILE A 6 2.69 4.44 1.51
CA ILE A 6 2.69 3.12 0.89
C ILE A 6 2.06 3.22 -0.50
N ASP A 7 2.66 2.56 -1.48
CA ASP A 7 2.02 2.34 -2.78
C ASP A 7 0.88 1.33 -2.60
N SER A 8 -0.35 1.82 -2.52
CA SER A 8 -1.52 1.01 -2.26
C SER A 8 -1.80 -0.02 -3.36
N GLU A 9 -1.51 0.30 -4.63
CA GLU A 9 -1.76 -0.61 -5.74
C GLU A 9 -0.72 -1.73 -5.77
N ARG A 10 0.56 -1.38 -5.64
CA ARG A 10 1.61 -2.39 -5.56
C ARG A 10 1.45 -3.26 -4.33
N PHE A 11 1.08 -2.67 -3.19
CA PHE A 11 0.85 -3.43 -1.97
C PHE A 11 -0.38 -4.33 -2.04
N LYS A 12 -1.44 -3.91 -2.74
CA LYS A 12 -2.61 -4.75 -3.01
C LYS A 12 -2.25 -5.96 -3.88
N GLN A 13 -1.39 -5.77 -4.88
CA GLN A 13 -0.91 -6.88 -5.72
C GLN A 13 -0.10 -7.89 -4.90
N LEU A 14 0.85 -7.43 -4.08
CA LEU A 14 1.65 -8.28 -3.20
C LEU A 14 0.80 -9.11 -2.24
N ARG A 15 -0.27 -8.52 -1.72
CA ARG A 15 -1.22 -9.23 -0.86
C ARG A 15 -1.95 -10.34 -1.60
N ALA A 16 -2.41 -10.08 -2.82
CA ALA A 16 -3.09 -11.07 -3.65
C ALA A 16 -2.16 -12.24 -4.01
N GLU A 17 -0.89 -11.95 -4.34
CA GLU A 17 0.14 -12.97 -4.63
C GLU A 17 0.39 -13.93 -3.45
N GLN A 18 0.14 -13.48 -2.21
CA GLN A 18 0.27 -14.30 -1.00
C GLN A 18 -1.06 -14.80 -0.41
N GLY A 19 -2.20 -14.57 -1.07
CA GLY A 19 -3.52 -14.95 -0.55
C GLY A 19 -3.94 -14.20 0.72
N LEU A 20 -3.45 -12.97 0.91
CA LEU A 20 -3.76 -12.09 2.05
C LEU A 20 -4.91 -11.11 1.70
N ASP A 21 -6.02 -11.66 1.22
CA ASP A 21 -7.12 -10.90 0.62
C ASP A 21 -7.88 -10.03 1.64
N THR A 22 -7.96 -10.49 2.88
CA THR A 22 -8.68 -9.77 3.93
C THR A 22 -7.75 -8.84 4.72
N LEU A 23 -8.32 -7.75 5.24
CA LEU A 23 -7.57 -6.85 6.13
C LEU A 23 -7.16 -7.55 7.44
N GLN A 24 -7.91 -8.55 7.88
CA GLN A 24 -7.62 -9.30 9.11
C GLN A 24 -6.43 -10.25 8.92
N SER A 25 -6.41 -11.02 7.82
CA SER A 25 -5.27 -11.89 7.47
C SER A 25 -4.00 -11.08 7.27
N LEU A 26 -4.09 -9.91 6.62
CA LEU A 26 -2.96 -8.99 6.50
C LEU A 26 -2.45 -8.52 7.86
N ALA A 27 -3.33 -8.00 8.72
CA ALA A 27 -2.94 -7.48 10.03
C ALA A 27 -2.25 -8.56 10.87
N ALA A 28 -2.76 -9.80 10.82
CA ALA A 28 -2.15 -10.95 11.47
C ALA A 28 -0.76 -11.28 10.89
N ALA A 29 -0.60 -11.30 9.56
CA ALA A 29 0.67 -11.57 8.90
C ALA A 29 1.74 -10.52 9.27
N LEU A 30 1.34 -9.25 9.33
CA LEU A 30 2.20 -8.12 9.69
C LEU A 30 2.40 -7.94 11.20
N ARG A 31 1.67 -8.69 12.04
CA ARG A 31 1.65 -8.56 13.51
C ARG A 31 1.29 -7.15 13.99
N VAL A 32 0.36 -6.50 13.29
CA VAL A 32 -0.19 -5.20 13.68
C VAL A 32 -1.68 -5.32 13.95
N ASP A 33 -2.25 -4.34 14.65
CA ASP A 33 -3.69 -4.25 14.82
C ASP A 33 -4.39 -3.83 13.51
N LYS A 34 -5.62 -4.31 13.31
CA LYS A 34 -6.43 -4.03 12.12
C LYS A 34 -6.64 -2.53 11.88
N ALA A 35 -6.73 -1.74 12.95
CA ALA A 35 -6.92 -0.29 12.86
C ALA A 35 -5.65 0.40 12.33
N THR A 36 -4.47 0.00 12.77
CA THR A 36 -3.19 0.46 12.21
C THR A 36 -3.05 0.10 10.74
N ALA A 37 -3.30 -1.16 10.36
CA ALA A 37 -3.28 -1.56 8.95
C ALA A 37 -4.24 -0.71 8.10
N SER A 38 -5.47 -0.51 8.57
CA SER A 38 -6.45 0.33 7.89
C SER A 38 -5.98 1.77 7.74
N ARG A 39 -5.42 2.38 8.79
CA ARG A 39 -4.99 3.78 8.75
C ARG A 39 -3.85 4.00 7.76
N VAL A 40 -2.87 3.10 7.72
CA VAL A 40 -1.74 3.21 6.79
C VAL A 40 -2.20 3.04 5.34
N LEU A 41 -2.99 2.00 5.06
CA LEU A 41 -3.47 1.73 3.69
C LEU A 41 -4.42 2.78 3.13
N ASN A 42 -5.15 3.47 4.00
CA ASN A 42 -6.04 4.56 3.60
C ASN A 42 -5.36 5.95 3.68
N GLY A 43 -4.03 6.00 3.86
CA GLY A 43 -3.29 7.27 3.95
C GLY A 43 -3.60 8.13 5.17
N LYS A 44 -4.34 7.61 6.16
CA LYS A 44 -4.70 8.31 7.41
C LYS A 44 -3.55 8.35 8.42
N ALA A 45 -2.52 7.54 8.22
CA ALA A 45 -1.29 7.55 9.00
C ALA A 45 -0.10 7.18 8.11
N ALA A 46 1.04 7.83 8.32
CA ALA A 46 2.28 7.41 7.68
C ALA A 46 2.70 6.01 8.20
N PRO A 47 3.34 5.18 7.35
CA PRO A 47 3.92 3.91 7.79
C PRO A 47 5.04 4.18 8.81
N GLY A 48 4.89 3.64 10.02
CA GLY A 48 5.94 3.71 11.04
C GLY A 48 7.01 2.63 10.88
N PRO A 49 8.16 2.72 11.57
CA PRO A 49 9.27 1.76 11.47
C PRO A 49 8.85 0.30 11.66
N HIS A 50 7.97 0.03 12.62
CA HIS A 50 7.47 -1.32 12.87
C HIS A 50 6.67 -1.87 11.68
N PHE A 51 5.74 -1.08 11.14
CA PHE A 51 4.94 -1.47 9.97
C PHE A 51 5.83 -1.77 8.76
N ILE A 52 6.81 -0.90 8.49
CA ILE A 52 7.78 -1.06 7.41
C ILE A 52 8.55 -2.37 7.58
N SER A 53 9.12 -2.60 8.76
CA SER A 53 9.90 -3.82 9.02
C SER A 53 9.07 -5.09 8.85
N SER A 54 7.81 -5.09 9.31
CA SER A 54 6.92 -6.24 9.13
C SER A 54 6.65 -6.50 7.66
N VAL A 55 6.36 -5.46 6.87
CA VAL A 55 6.15 -5.61 5.41
C VAL A 55 7.36 -6.23 4.73
N LEU A 56 8.56 -5.72 4.99
CA LEU A 56 9.79 -6.21 4.34
C LEU A 56 10.21 -7.62 4.78
N LEU A 57 9.73 -8.08 5.94
CA LEU A 57 9.96 -9.45 6.42
C LEU A 57 8.88 -10.42 5.94
N THR A 58 7.66 -9.95 5.69
CA THR A 58 6.53 -10.77 5.21
C THR A 58 6.56 -10.96 3.70
N PHE A 59 6.95 -9.92 2.95
CA PHE A 59 6.94 -9.93 1.49
C PHE A 59 8.36 -9.96 0.94
N PRO A 60 8.63 -10.71 -0.15
CA PRO A 60 9.95 -10.75 -0.79
C PRO A 60 10.17 -9.50 -1.65
N VAL A 61 10.22 -8.33 -1.03
CA VAL A 61 10.31 -7.02 -1.68
C VAL A 61 11.33 -6.12 -1.00
N LYS A 62 11.83 -5.13 -1.74
CA LYS A 62 12.64 -4.06 -1.17
C LYS A 62 11.78 -2.90 -0.69
N PHE A 63 12.41 -1.96 0.01
CA PHE A 63 11.73 -0.78 0.53
C PHE A 63 11.13 0.06 -0.61
N GLU A 64 11.94 0.34 -1.64
CA GLU A 64 11.58 1.15 -2.79
C GLU A 64 10.49 0.54 -3.68
N ASP A 65 10.21 -0.77 -3.54
CA ASP A 65 9.13 -1.43 -4.26
C ASP A 65 7.75 -1.14 -3.66
N VAL A 66 7.68 -0.62 -2.42
CA VAL A 66 6.42 -0.51 -1.66
C VAL A 66 6.23 0.84 -1.02
N PHE A 67 7.32 1.53 -0.65
CA PHE A 67 7.27 2.78 0.08
C PHE A 67 7.84 3.92 -0.75
N THR A 68 7.11 5.04 -0.80
CA THR A 68 7.51 6.24 -1.53
C THR A 68 7.62 7.41 -0.57
N ILE A 69 8.69 8.19 -0.70
CA ILE A 69 8.86 9.46 0.02
C ILE A 69 8.24 10.54 -0.86
N VAL A 70 7.17 11.17 -0.38
CA VAL A 70 6.53 12.30 -1.07
C VAL A 70 6.91 13.61 -0.39
N THR A 71 7.18 14.63 -1.19
CA THR A 71 7.38 16.01 -0.70
C THR A 71 6.14 16.85 -1.03
N GLY A 72 6.00 18.02 -0.39
CA GLY A 72 4.74 18.78 -0.33
C GLY A 72 4.10 19.18 -1.66
N ASP A 73 4.79 19.04 -2.78
CA ASP A 73 4.32 19.41 -4.11
C ASP A 73 3.92 18.20 -4.98
N GLU A 74 4.20 16.97 -4.52
CA GLU A 74 3.79 15.72 -5.17
C GLU A 74 2.44 15.28 -4.57
N GLN A 75 1.36 15.88 -5.06
CA GLN A 75 0.04 15.29 -4.89
C GLN A 75 0.01 14.00 -5.71
N VAL A 76 -0.04 12.85 -5.03
CA VAL A 76 -0.25 11.56 -5.68
C VAL A 76 -1.59 11.62 -6.40
N SER A 77 -1.54 11.83 -7.71
CA SER A 77 -2.70 11.82 -8.59
C SER A 77 -3.28 10.41 -8.61
N GLU A 78 -4.40 10.23 -7.91
CA GLU A 78 -5.34 9.13 -8.15
C GLU A 78 -5.93 9.29 -9.57
N ALA A 79 -5.24 8.80 -10.61
CA ALA A 79 -5.80 8.57 -11.95
C ALA A 79 -4.76 7.96 -12.90
N ALA A 80 -4.71 6.64 -12.97
CA ALA A 80 -4.39 5.95 -14.22
C ALA A 80 -5.51 4.94 -14.48
N ALA A 81 -6.52 5.40 -15.23
CA ALA A 81 -7.66 4.61 -15.69
C ALA A 81 -7.24 3.42 -16.57
N PRO A 82 -8.09 2.38 -16.70
CA PRO A 82 -8.14 1.60 -17.91
C PRO A 82 -9.41 1.90 -18.73
N LEU A 83 -9.14 2.46 -19.90
CA LEU A 83 -9.73 2.15 -21.21
C LEU A 83 -11.24 2.37 -21.45
N GLU A 84 -11.45 3.23 -22.44
CA GLU A 84 -12.68 3.53 -23.15
C GLU A 84 -13.62 2.35 -23.33
N LEU A 85 -14.87 2.61 -22.96
CA LEU A 85 -16.05 1.85 -23.33
C LEU A 85 -16.10 1.67 -24.85
N ALA A 86 -16.14 0.41 -25.26
CA ALA A 86 -16.53 -0.01 -26.59
C ALA A 86 -17.79 0.75 -27.04
N THR A 87 -17.69 1.49 -28.14
CA THR A 87 -18.78 1.65 -29.11
C THR A 87 -18.19 1.62 -30.52
N ALA A 88 -18.12 0.40 -31.06
CA ALA A 88 -18.13 0.18 -32.49
C ALA A 88 -19.53 -0.31 -32.86
N SER A 89 -20.29 0.50 -33.61
CA SER A 89 -21.20 0.14 -34.71
C SER A 89 -22.18 1.28 -34.99
#